data_AF-A0A2J7VZM3-F1
#
_entry.id   AF-A0A2J7VZM3-F1
#
_cell.length_a   1.000
_cell.length_b   1.000
_cell.length_c   1.000
_cell.angle_alpha   90.00
_cell.angle_beta   90.00
_cell.angle_gamma   90.00
#
_symmetry.space_group_name_H-M   'P 1'
#
loop_
_entity.id
_entity.type
_entity.pdbx_description
1 polymer ?
#
loop_
_entity_poly.entity_id
_entity_poly.type
_entity_poly.pdbx_seq_one_letter_code
_entity_poly.pdbx_strand_id
1 'polypeptide(L)'
;MQTSDHAELERLRSKVLSTRAATVAWRELLIESLGNRLCGSGGGPTPEQIQTLASLEEAEQQAVERYLMFLATASLHPDRRPC
;
A
#
# COMPACT_ATOMS: atom_id res chain seq x y z
N MET A 1 -24.06 11.34 -10.70
CA MET A 1 -23.50 10.01 -10.35
C MET A 1 -22.04 9.86 -10.79
N GLN A 2 -21.58 10.51 -11.87
CA GLN A 2 -20.19 10.47 -12.37
C GLN A 2 -19.11 11.05 -11.43
N THR A 3 -19.44 12.07 -10.64
CA THR A 3 -18.50 12.69 -9.70
C THR A 3 -18.10 11.76 -8.55
N SER A 4 -18.98 10.81 -8.19
CA SER A 4 -18.75 9.83 -7.12
C SER A 4 -17.75 8.76 -7.54
N ASP A 5 -17.86 8.25 -8.77
CA ASP A 5 -16.99 7.17 -9.26
C ASP A 5 -15.56 7.66 -9.51
N HIS A 6 -15.41 8.88 -10.04
CA HIS A 6 -14.09 9.51 -10.18
C HIS A 6 -13.45 9.80 -8.82
N ALA A 7 -14.23 10.33 -7.87
CA ALA A 7 -13.72 10.59 -6.51
C ALA A 7 -13.30 9.29 -5.79
N GLU A 8 -14.06 8.21 -5.97
CA GLU A 8 -13.71 6.91 -5.40
C GLU A 8 -12.46 6.31 -6.07
N LEU A 9 -12.33 6.44 -7.39
CA LEU A 9 -11.13 5.99 -8.10
C LEU A 9 -9.87 6.70 -7.59
N GLU A 10 -9.92 8.02 -7.45
CA GLU A 10 -8.79 8.81 -6.94
C GLU A 10 -8.51 8.50 -5.46
N ARG A 11 -9.54 8.21 -4.67
CA ARG A 11 -9.38 7.74 -3.28
C ARG A 11 -8.63 6.40 -3.23
N LEU A 12 -9.05 5.43 -4.04
CA LEU A 12 -8.43 4.10 -4.09
C LEU A 12 -7.00 4.17 -4.63
N ARG A 13 -6.77 4.97 -5.68
CA ARG A 13 -5.43 5.23 -6.23
C ARG A 13 -4.51 5.84 -5.18
N SER A 14 -4.98 6.88 -4.49
CA SER A 14 -4.23 7.52 -3.40
C SER A 14 -3.92 6.53 -2.28
N LYS A 15 -4.87 5.65 -1.95
CA LYS A 15 -4.67 4.61 -0.94
C LYS A 15 -3.54 3.65 -1.34
N VAL A 16 -3.56 3.12 -2.56
CA VAL A 16 -2.49 2.24 -3.09
C VAL A 16 -1.11 2.91 -3.00
N LEU A 17 -1.02 4.17 -3.44
CA LEU A 17 0.23 4.93 -3.39
C LEU A 17 0.70 5.13 -1.94
N SER A 18 -0.20 5.48 -1.02
CA SER A 18 0.15 5.72 0.38
C SER A 18 0.60 4.45 1.09
N THR A 19 -0.06 3.31 0.87
CA THR A 19 0.31 2.04 1.50
C THR A 19 1.65 1.54 0.97
N ARG A 20 1.89 1.65 -0.34
CA ARG A 20 3.18 1.30 -0.94
C ARG A 20 4.32 2.16 -0.40
N ALA A 21 4.10 3.49 -0.30
CA ALA A 21 5.10 4.39 0.26
C ALA A 21 5.41 4.05 1.72
N ALA A 22 4.39 3.71 2.53
CA ALA A 22 4.57 3.28 3.91
C ALA A 22 5.36 1.97 4.01
N THR A 23 5.04 0.96 3.19
CA THR A 23 5.77 -0.32 3.14
C THR A 23 7.24 -0.10 2.78
N VAL A 24 7.53 0.71 1.75
CA VAL A 24 8.89 1.00 1.31
C VAL A 24 9.67 1.72 2.40
N ALA A 25 9.13 2.79 2.97
CA ALA A 25 9.79 3.54 4.04
C ALA A 25 10.08 2.65 5.26
N TRP A 26 9.14 1.77 5.62
CA TRP A 26 9.34 0.85 6.74
C TRP A 26 10.41 -0.20 6.44
N ARG A 27 10.44 -0.75 5.21
CA ARG A 27 11.51 -1.66 4.79
C ARG A 27 12.88 -1.00 4.87
N GLU A 28 13.01 0.24 4.42
CA GLU A 28 14.27 1.01 4.51
C GLU A 28 14.73 1.15 5.96
N LEU A 29 13.81 1.46 6.89
CA LEU A 29 14.12 1.53 8.32
C LEU A 29 14.61 0.18 8.89
N LEU A 30 14.01 -0.93 8.49
CA LEU A 30 14.45 -2.26 8.95
C LEU A 30 15.81 -2.66 8.37
N ILE A 31 16.07 -2.33 7.11
CA ILE A 31 17.36 -2.56 6.45
C ILE A 31 18.46 -1.77 7.16
N GLU A 32 18.21 -0.49 7.46
CA GLU A 32 19.15 0.35 8.20
C GLU A 32 19.39 -0.19 9.62
N SER A 33 18.33 -0.60 10.32
CA SER A 33 18.45 -1.22 11.65
C SER A 33 19.29 -2.50 11.61
N LEU A 34 19.07 -3.36 10.60
CA LEU A 34 19.87 -4.56 10.39
C LEU A 34 21.33 -4.21 10.09
N GLY A 35 21.58 -3.21 9.25
CA GLY A 35 22.92 -2.69 8.98
C GLY A 35 23.65 -2.26 10.26
N ASN A 36 22.97 -1.51 11.13
CA ASN A 36 23.51 -1.11 12.43
C ASN A 36 23.89 -2.32 13.32
N ARG A 37 23.09 -3.39 13.31
CA ARG A 37 23.45 -4.63 14.01
C ARG A 37 24.71 -5.28 13.45
N LEU A 38 24.81 -5.36 12.13
CA LEU A 38 25.95 -5.99 11.45
C LEU A 38 27.25 -5.21 11.68
N CYS A 39 27.17 -3.89 11.80
CA CYS A 39 28.31 -3.01 12.09
C CYS A 39 28.64 -2.89 13.59
N GLY A 40 27.85 -3.51 14.48
CA GLY A 40 28.04 -3.43 15.94
C GLY A 40 27.59 -2.12 16.58
N SER A 41 26.82 -1.29 15.87
CA SER A 41 26.28 0.01 16.34
C SER A 41 24.83 -0.05 16.82
N GLY A 42 24.15 -1.21 16.73
CA GLY A 42 22.75 -1.34 17.13
C GLY A 42 22.26 -2.76 17.40
N GLY A 43 21.01 -2.88 17.86
CA GLY A 43 20.37 -4.16 18.20
C GLY A 43 19.72 -4.91 17.04
N GLY A 44 19.51 -4.24 15.90
CA GLY A 44 18.76 -4.77 14.76
C GLY A 44 17.25 -4.62 14.92
N PRO A 45 16.47 -5.04 13.92
CA PRO A 45 15.02 -4.93 13.97
C PRO A 45 14.43 -5.85 15.05
N THR A 46 13.45 -5.35 15.80
CA THR A 46 12.72 -6.14 16.79
C THR A 46 11.63 -7.00 16.13
N PRO A 47 11.16 -8.08 16.78
CA PRO A 47 10.03 -8.86 16.28
C PRO A 47 8.77 -8.02 16.00
N GLU A 48 8.48 -7.03 16.85
CA GLU A 48 7.34 -6.13 16.69
C GLU A 48 7.48 -5.24 15.44
N GLN A 49 8.70 -4.78 15.16
CA GLN A 49 9.00 -4.00 13.95
C GLN A 49 8.84 -4.84 12.67
N ILE A 50 9.24 -6.12 12.72
CA ILE A 50 9.02 -7.09 11.63
C ILE A 50 7.53 -7.37 11.45
N GLN A 51 6.78 -7.57 12.54
CA GLN A 51 5.34 -7.76 12.49
C GLN A 51 4.61 -6.53 11.90
N THR A 52 5.10 -5.33 12.22
CA THR A 52 4.58 -4.09 11.64
C THR A 52 4.77 -4.06 10.12
N LEU A 53 5.92 -4.53 9.61
CA LEU A 53 6.11 -4.66 8.16
C LEU A 53 5.07 -5.59 7.54
N ALA A 54 4.85 -6.77 8.13
CA ALA A 54 3.87 -7.72 7.61
C ALA A 54 2.45 -7.12 7.53
N SER A 55 2.05 -6.34 8.55
CA SER A 55 0.76 -5.64 8.53
C SER A 55 0.68 -4.54 7.46
N LEU A 56 1.80 -3.84 7.17
CA LEU A 56 1.86 -2.86 6.09
C LEU A 56 1.75 -3.53 4.72
N GLU A 57 2.43 -4.66 4.53
CA GLU A 57 2.37 -5.45 3.29
C GLU A 57 0.95 -6.00 3.04
N GLU A 58 0.28 -6.48 4.08
CA GLU A 58 -1.13 -6.90 3.99
C GLU A 58 -2.04 -5.72 3.61
N ALA A 59 -1.85 -4.55 4.23
CA ALA A 59 -2.62 -3.36 3.91
C ALA A 59 -2.39 -2.88 2.46
N GLU A 60 -1.17 -2.98 1.95
CA GLU A 60 -0.84 -2.70 0.55
C GLU A 60 -1.54 -3.69 -0.39
N GLN A 61 -1.48 -4.99 -0.10
CA GLN A 61 -2.17 -6.00 -0.90
C GLN A 61 -3.68 -5.75 -0.95
N GLN A 62 -4.31 -5.51 0.19
CA GLN A 62 -5.75 -5.20 0.26
C GLN A 62 -6.10 -3.92 -0.52
N ALA A 63 -5.23 -2.90 -0.51
CA ALA A 63 -5.45 -1.67 -1.28
C ALA A 63 -5.40 -1.93 -2.79
N VAL A 64 -4.42 -2.73 -3.24
CA VAL A 64 -4.27 -3.12 -4.65
C VAL A 64 -5.47 -3.95 -5.11
N GLU A 65 -5.88 -4.96 -4.33
CA GLU A 65 -7.05 -5.80 -4.65
C GLU A 65 -8.31 -4.96 -4.82
N ARG A 66 -8.61 -4.05 -3.88
CA ARG A 66 -9.77 -3.15 -3.97
C ARG A 66 -9.71 -2.24 -5.19
N TYR A 67 -8.54 -1.69 -5.50
CA TYR A 67 -8.35 -0.85 -6.67
C TYR A 67 -8.59 -1.63 -7.98
N LEU A 68 -8.03 -2.83 -8.10
CA LEU A 68 -8.21 -3.69 -9.27
C LEU A 68 -9.66 -4.16 -9.43
N MET A 69 -10.33 -4.52 -8.34
CA MET A 69 -11.76 -4.87 -8.36
C MET A 69 -12.62 -3.70 -8.83
N PHE A 70 -12.32 -2.47 -8.40
CA PHE A 70 -13.03 -1.28 -8.85
C PHE A 70 -12.82 -1.05 -10.36
N LEU A 71 -11.59 -1.16 -10.85
CA LEU A 71 -11.29 -1.04 -12.29
C LEU A 71 -11.99 -2.12 -13.14
N ALA A 72 -12.01 -3.36 -12.66
CA ALA A 72 -12.66 -4.47 -13.35
C ALA A 72 -14.17 -4.25 -13.45
N THR A 73 -14.82 -3.84 -12.36
CA THR A 73 -16.26 -3.57 -12.33
C THR A 73 -16.66 -2.38 -13.21
N ALA A 74 -15.86 -1.30 -13.21
CA ALA A 74 -16.05 -0.16 -14.10
C ALA A 74 -15.86 -0.53 -15.59
N SER A 75 -14.95 -1.47 -15.88
CA SER A 75 -14.69 -1.93 -17.26
C SER A 75 -15.81 -2.83 -17.81
N LEU A 76 -16.42 -3.65 -16.94
CA LEU A 76 -17.49 -4.59 -17.29
C LEU A 76 -18.89 -3.95 -17.43
N HIS A 77 -19.09 -2.73 -16.92
CA HIS A 77 -20.35 -1.99 -17.06
C HIS A 77 -20.16 -0.71 -17.91
N PRO A 78 -19.96 -0.85 -19.23
CA PRO A 78 -19.67 0.27 -20.11
C PRO A 78 -20.82 1.28 -20.25
N ASP A 79 -22.06 0.93 -19.92
CA ASP A 79 -23.20 1.88 -19.88
C ASP A 79 -23.09 2.93 -18.76
N ARG A 80 -22.06 2.82 -17.89
CA ARG A 80 -21.65 3.88 -16.97
C ARG A 80 -20.45 4.69 -17.48
N ARG A 81 -20.13 4.62 -18.78
CA ARG A 81 -19.03 5.40 -19.36
C ARG A 81 -19.44 6.86 -19.54
N PRO A 82 -18.53 7.81 -19.22
CA PRO A 82 -18.77 9.23 -19.38
C PRO A 82 -18.63 9.62 -20.86
N CYS A 83 -19.59 10.40 -21.35
CA CYS A 83 -19.37 11.38 -22.42
C CYS A 83 -18.65 12.60 -21.83
#